data_AF-A0A7Y9X932-F1
#
_entry.id   AF-A0A7Y9X932-F1
#
_cell.length_a   1.000
_cell.length_b   1.000
_cell.length_c   1.000
_cell.angle_alpha   90.00
_cell.angle_beta   90.00
_cell.angle_gamma   90.00
#
_symmetry.space_group_name_H-M   'P 1'
#
loop_
_entity.id
_entity.type
_entity.pdbx_description
1 polymer ?
#
loop_
_entity_poly.entity_id
_entity_poly.type
_entity_poly.pdbx_seq_one_letter_code
_entity_poly.pdbx_strand_id
1 'polypeptide(L)'
;MTVRTIPPELLDRLHDNDPGLTAELLQDPDVQRINRIALDWSGAWHLDTGGSDHPDGETIDVSVRFAARIPVRPVRLIAEGCGLSRGEVERLIVQGKLVSAVRLSGKLSGDFTFTLKH
;
A
#
# COMPACT_ATOMS: atom_id res chain seq x y z
N MET A 1 23.53 -22.15 1.44
CA MET A 1 24.01 -21.22 0.40
C MET A 1 25.41 -20.79 0.80
N THR A 2 26.39 -20.83 -0.12
CA THR A 2 27.78 -20.44 0.16
C THR A 2 28.00 -19.04 -0.42
N VAL A 3 28.71 -18.15 0.27
CA VAL A 3 28.91 -16.74 -0.17
C VAL A 3 29.44 -16.64 -1.61
N ARG A 4 30.21 -17.64 -2.05
CA ARG A 4 30.77 -17.77 -3.41
C ARG A 4 29.74 -17.91 -4.53
N THR A 5 28.48 -18.21 -4.21
CA THR A 5 27.40 -18.35 -5.20
C THR A 5 26.61 -17.04 -5.37
N ILE A 6 26.98 -15.97 -4.66
CA ILE A 6 26.35 -14.66 -4.75
C ILE A 6 27.08 -13.84 -5.82
N PRO A 7 26.38 -13.22 -6.79
CA PRO A 7 27.00 -12.33 -7.76
C PRO A 7 27.83 -11.22 -7.08
N PRO A 8 29.04 -10.90 -7.55
CA PRO A 8 29.91 -9.89 -6.92
C PRO A 8 29.23 -8.54 -6.73
N GLU A 9 28.47 -8.08 -7.72
CA GLU A 9 27.78 -6.78 -7.70
C GLU A 9 26.68 -6.75 -6.63
N LEU A 10 26.05 -7.90 -6.38
CA LEU A 10 25.08 -8.04 -5.30
C LEU A 10 25.77 -8.06 -3.93
N LEU A 11 26.94 -8.71 -3.84
CA LEU A 11 27.73 -8.77 -2.62
C LEU A 11 28.26 -7.38 -2.22
N ASP A 12 28.71 -6.58 -3.18
CA ASP A 12 29.15 -5.21 -2.94
C ASP A 12 28.02 -4.34 -2.39
N ARG A 13 26.82 -4.42 -3.00
CA ARG A 13 25.63 -3.71 -2.50
C ARG A 13 25.20 -4.16 -1.10
N LEU A 14 25.37 -5.45 -0.77
CA LEU A 14 25.14 -5.96 0.58
C LEU A 14 26.16 -5.37 1.57
N HIS A 15 27.43 -5.28 1.19
CA HIS A 15 28.48 -4.67 2.01
C HIS A 15 28.25 -3.17 2.25
N ASP A 16 27.77 -2.47 1.23
CA ASP A 16 27.49 -1.04 1.29
C ASP A 16 26.17 -0.70 2.02
N ASN A 17 25.42 -1.72 2.47
CA ASN A 17 24.07 -1.57 3.02
C ASN A 17 23.17 -0.73 2.11
N ASP A 18 23.21 -1.02 0.81
CA ASP A 18 22.41 -0.31 -0.18
C ASP A 18 20.93 -0.23 0.27
N PRO A 19 20.35 0.96 0.44
CA PRO A 19 18.99 1.11 0.94
C PRO A 19 17.95 0.48 0.03
N GLY A 20 18.17 0.51 -1.30
CA GLY A 20 17.28 -0.11 -2.28
C GLY A 20 17.24 -1.63 -2.13
N LEU A 21 18.42 -2.25 -2.06
CA LEU A 21 18.56 -3.69 -1.84
C LEU A 21 18.00 -4.12 -0.47
N THR A 22 18.26 -3.33 0.57
CA THR A 22 17.76 -3.62 1.92
C THR A 22 16.24 -3.60 1.96
N ALA A 23 15.61 -2.61 1.32
CA ALA A 23 14.16 -2.53 1.21
C ALA A 23 13.58 -3.73 0.43
N GLU A 24 14.25 -4.18 -0.63
CA GLU A 24 13.86 -5.37 -1.40
C GLU A 24 13.94 -6.65 -0.54
N LEU A 25 15.07 -6.87 0.14
CA LEU A 25 15.28 -8.06 0.98
C LEU A 25 14.36 -8.10 2.19
N LEU A 26 14.09 -6.96 2.84
CA LEU A 26 13.13 -6.91 3.95
C LEU A 26 11.71 -7.27 3.50
N GLN A 27 11.36 -7.01 2.24
CA GLN A 27 10.07 -7.37 1.64
C GLN A 27 10.01 -8.84 1.17
N ASP A 28 11.14 -9.54 1.06
CA ASP A 28 11.20 -10.94 0.64
C ASP A 28 10.57 -11.88 1.69
N PRO A 29 9.54 -12.68 1.36
CA PRO A 29 8.90 -13.61 2.27
C PRO A 29 9.85 -14.68 2.85
N ASP A 30 10.86 -15.12 2.09
CA ASP A 30 11.83 -16.10 2.57
C ASP A 30 12.79 -15.48 3.58
N VAL A 31 13.22 -14.24 3.34
CA VAL A 31 14.02 -13.47 4.31
C VAL A 31 13.23 -13.26 5.60
N GLN A 32 11.96 -12.87 5.52
CA GLN A 32 11.09 -12.70 6.70
C GLN A 32 10.94 -14.00 7.49
N ARG A 33 10.67 -15.12 6.79
CA ARG A 33 10.46 -16.44 7.40
C ARG A 33 11.72 -16.97 8.09
N ILE A 34 12.88 -16.87 7.42
CA ILE A 34 14.16 -17.37 7.95
C ILE A 34 14.59 -16.56 9.18
N ASN A 35 14.41 -15.23 9.14
CA ASN A 35 14.83 -14.35 10.23
C ASN A 35 13.76 -14.16 11.32
N ARG A 36 12.57 -14.75 11.16
CA ARG A 36 11.42 -14.61 12.07
C ARG A 36 11.06 -13.13 12.33
N ILE A 37 11.20 -12.31 11.31
CA ILE A 37 10.82 -10.90 11.35
C ILE A 37 9.50 -10.72 10.61
N ALA A 38 8.68 -9.80 11.12
CA ALA A 38 7.49 -9.32 10.44
C ALA A 38 7.60 -7.80 10.36
N LEU A 39 7.34 -7.25 9.17
CA LEU A 39 7.23 -5.81 9.00
C LEU A 39 5.83 -5.39 9.46
N ASP A 40 5.76 -4.72 10.61
CA ASP A 40 4.52 -4.08 11.08
C ASP A 40 4.44 -2.67 10.53
N TRP A 41 3.48 -2.48 9.62
CA TRP A 41 3.20 -1.22 8.98
C TRP A 41 2.00 -0.49 9.60
N SER A 42 1.53 -0.96 10.75
CA SER A 42 0.44 -0.32 11.48
C SER A 42 0.83 1.11 11.87
N GLY A 43 0.07 2.10 11.40
CA GLY A 43 0.34 3.52 11.66
C GLY A 43 1.49 4.13 10.86
N ALA A 44 2.12 3.38 9.93
CA ALA A 44 3.22 3.87 9.10
C ALA A 44 2.77 4.67 7.86
N TRP A 45 1.47 4.89 7.68
CA TRP A 45 0.90 5.59 6.54
C TRP A 45 -0.25 6.50 6.99
N HIS A 46 -0.48 7.57 6.22
CA HIS A 46 -1.58 8.51 6.36
C HIS A 46 -2.11 8.84 4.96
N LEU A 47 -3.42 8.94 4.79
CA LEU A 47 -4.02 9.38 3.54
C LEU A 47 -4.26 10.89 3.62
N ASP A 48 -3.46 11.67 2.89
CA ASP A 48 -3.73 13.10 2.70
C ASP A 48 -4.69 13.29 1.53
N THR A 49 -5.90 13.78 1.83
CA THR A 49 -6.95 14.04 0.83
C THR A 49 -6.98 15.49 0.35
N GLY A 50 -6.04 16.33 0.78
CA GLY A 50 -5.84 17.65 0.19
C GLY A 50 -6.96 18.66 0.46
N GLY A 51 -7.60 18.62 1.63
CA GLY A 51 -8.53 19.66 2.09
C GLY A 51 -9.85 19.75 1.32
N SER A 52 -10.90 20.20 2.01
CA SER A 52 -12.30 20.23 1.56
C SER A 52 -12.64 21.35 0.58
N ASP A 53 -11.79 21.62 -0.42
CA ASP A 53 -12.09 22.51 -1.55
C ASP A 53 -12.45 21.66 -2.79
N HIS A 54 -13.43 20.77 -2.63
CA HIS A 54 -14.06 20.16 -3.81
C HIS A 54 -15.22 21.06 -4.25
N PRO A 55 -15.12 21.71 -5.43
CA PRO A 55 -16.25 22.42 -5.99
C PRO A 55 -17.36 21.41 -6.26
N ASP A 56 -18.58 21.87 -6.04
CA ASP A 56 -19.85 21.15 -6.06
C ASP A 56 -19.94 20.02 -7.11
N GLY A 57 -20.27 18.82 -6.63
CA GLY A 57 -21.10 17.83 -7.33
C GLY A 57 -20.47 17.00 -8.46
N GLU A 58 -20.06 15.77 -8.13
CA GLU A 58 -20.82 14.53 -8.42
C GLU A 58 -19.91 13.29 -8.28
N THR A 59 -18.58 13.48 -8.38
CA THR A 59 -17.61 12.37 -8.32
C THR A 59 -16.21 12.85 -7.92
N ILE A 60 -15.59 12.19 -6.94
CA ILE A 60 -14.21 12.42 -6.51
C ILE A 60 -13.33 11.31 -7.10
N ASP A 61 -12.28 11.68 -7.82
CA ASP A 61 -11.25 10.73 -8.27
C ASP A 61 -10.03 10.80 -7.34
N VAL A 62 -9.62 9.65 -6.81
CA VAL A 62 -8.57 9.55 -5.80
C VAL A 62 -7.47 8.62 -6.30
N SER A 63 -6.24 9.13 -6.31
CA SER A 63 -5.04 8.36 -6.61
C SER A 63 -4.28 8.02 -5.32
N VAL A 64 -4.06 6.73 -5.07
CA VAL A 64 -3.25 6.23 -3.95
C VAL A 64 -1.89 5.78 -4.50
N ARG A 65 -0.80 6.38 -3.99
CA ARG A 65 0.57 6.13 -4.43
C ARG A 65 1.41 5.52 -3.31
N PHE A 66 2.15 4.46 -3.62
CA PHE A 66 2.97 3.71 -2.70
C PHE A 66 4.45 4.06 -2.93
N ALA A 67 5.06 4.71 -1.94
CA ALA A 67 6.51 4.91 -1.94
C ALA A 67 7.29 3.61 -1.69
N ALA A 68 6.64 2.61 -1.08
CA ALA A 68 7.16 1.27 -0.83
C ALA A 68 6.02 0.25 -0.93
N ARG A 69 6.29 -1.03 -1.24
CA ARG A 69 5.26 -2.07 -1.42
C ARG A 69 4.66 -2.56 -0.10
N ILE A 70 4.05 -1.65 0.64
CA ILE A 70 3.46 -1.89 1.94
C ILE A 70 2.05 -2.48 1.74
N PRO A 71 1.74 -3.68 2.25
CA PRO A 71 0.41 -4.25 2.12
C PRO A 71 -0.60 -3.49 3.01
N VAL A 72 -1.51 -2.75 2.39
CA VAL A 72 -2.62 -2.05 3.06
C VAL A 72 -3.96 -2.71 2.76
N ARG A 73 -4.95 -2.52 3.64
CA ARG A 73 -6.35 -2.90 3.39
C ARG A 73 -7.10 -1.69 2.83
N PRO A 74 -7.49 -1.67 1.55
CA PRO A 74 -8.06 -0.47 0.93
C PRO A 74 -9.31 0.04 1.63
N VAL A 75 -10.21 -0.85 2.08
CA VAL A 75 -11.40 -0.46 2.88
C VAL A 75 -11.03 0.36 4.12
N ARG A 76 -9.96 -0.03 4.82
CA ARG A 76 -9.51 0.70 6.01
C ARG A 76 -8.89 2.05 5.64
N LEU A 77 -8.08 2.07 4.58
CA LEU A 77 -7.44 3.29 4.07
C LEU A 77 -8.46 4.34 3.64
N ILE A 78 -9.46 3.93 2.87
CA ILE A 78 -10.53 4.80 2.40
C ILE A 78 -11.38 5.28 3.57
N ALA A 79 -11.74 4.39 4.51
CA ALA A 79 -12.51 4.76 5.70
C ALA A 79 -11.80 5.87 6.50
N GLU A 80 -10.52 5.67 6.80
CA GLU A 80 -9.73 6.64 7.57
C GLU A 80 -9.53 7.95 6.81
N GLY A 81 -9.20 7.91 5.52
CA GLY A 81 -8.92 9.13 4.75
C GLY A 81 -10.16 9.91 4.28
N CYS A 82 -11.31 9.25 4.11
CA CYS A 82 -12.58 9.90 3.77
C CYS A 82 -13.45 10.20 5.00
N GLY A 83 -13.02 9.86 6.22
CA GLY A 83 -13.81 10.06 7.44
C GLY A 83 -15.08 9.19 7.52
N LEU A 84 -15.07 8.02 6.89
CA LEU A 84 -16.20 7.08 6.83
C LEU A 84 -15.97 5.89 7.75
N SER A 85 -17.05 5.21 8.16
CA SER A 85 -16.92 3.89 8.77
C SER A 85 -16.56 2.82 7.72
N ARG A 86 -15.93 1.73 8.16
CA ARG A 86 -15.61 0.59 7.28
C ARG A 86 -16.86 -0.01 6.63
N GLY A 87 -17.96 -0.09 7.38
CA GLY A 87 -19.23 -0.62 6.87
C GLY A 87 -19.86 0.29 5.80
N GLU A 88 -19.71 1.61 5.93
CA GLU A 88 -20.14 2.55 4.89
C GLU A 88 -19.32 2.39 3.61
N VAL A 89 -17.99 2.24 3.72
CA VAL A 89 -17.12 1.98 2.56
C VAL A 89 -17.52 0.69 1.86
N GLU A 90 -17.73 -0.41 2.60
CA GLU A 90 -18.18 -1.68 2.03
C GLU A 90 -19.55 -1.54 1.35
N ARG A 91 -20.49 -0.80 1.94
CA ARG A 91 -21.79 -0.51 1.35
C ARG A 91 -21.65 0.28 0.04
N LEU A 92 -20.79 1.28 -0.02
CA LEU A 92 -20.56 2.07 -1.23
C LEU A 92 -19.95 1.24 -2.37
N ILE A 93 -19.05 0.29 -2.03
CA ILE A 93 -18.52 -0.68 -3.00
C ILE A 93 -19.67 -1.53 -3.58
N VAL A 94 -20.53 -2.09 -2.72
CA VAL A 94 -21.66 -2.93 -3.15
C VAL A 94 -22.67 -2.13 -3.98
N GLN A 95 -22.89 -0.86 -3.64
CA GLN A 95 -23.80 0.04 -4.36
C GLN A 95 -23.21 0.58 -5.67
N GLY A 96 -21.95 0.27 -6.00
CA GLY A 96 -21.27 0.82 -7.19
C GLY A 96 -21.00 2.32 -7.11
N LYS A 97 -21.10 2.90 -5.90
CA LYS A 97 -20.75 4.30 -5.60
C LYS A 97 -19.27 4.48 -5.33
N LEU A 98 -18.57 3.41 -4.94
CA LEU A 98 -17.12 3.37 -4.86
C LEU A 98 -16.59 2.36 -5.87
N VAL A 99 -15.88 2.85 -6.89
CA VAL A 99 -15.43 2.06 -8.04
C VAL A 99 -13.91 2.12 -8.15
N SER A 100 -13.27 0.99 -8.42
CA SER A 100 -11.83 0.91 -8.69
C SER A 100 -11.57 -0.18 -9.73
N ALA A 101 -10.50 -0.02 -10.51
CA ALA A 101 -10.04 -1.04 -11.44
C ALA A 101 -9.48 -2.29 -10.72
N VAL A 102 -9.09 -2.15 -9.45
CA VAL A 102 -8.57 -3.23 -8.62
C VAL A 102 -9.57 -3.64 -7.54
N ARG A 103 -9.44 -4.88 -7.05
CA ARG A 103 -10.29 -5.39 -5.99
C ARG A 103 -9.94 -4.77 -4.63
N LEU A 104 -10.86 -4.02 -4.05
CA LEU A 104 -10.66 -3.30 -2.79
C LEU A 104 -10.87 -4.13 -1.52
N SER A 105 -11.46 -5.33 -1.63
CA SER A 105 -11.75 -6.20 -0.47
C SER A 105 -10.54 -6.97 0.07
N GLY A 106 -9.39 -6.88 -0.61
CA GLY A 106 -8.15 -7.61 -0.27
C GLY A 106 -7.10 -6.75 0.41
N LYS A 107 -5.84 -7.19 0.34
CA LYS A 107 -4.67 -6.33 0.58
C LYS A 107 -4.10 -5.88 -0.76
N LEU A 108 -3.64 -4.64 -0.84
CA LEU A 108 -2.92 -4.10 -1.99
C LEU A 108 -1.56 -3.57 -1.52
N SER A 109 -0.53 -3.75 -2.34
CA SER A 109 0.85 -3.30 -2.07
C SER A 109 1.40 -2.42 -3.20
N GLY A 110 0.53 -1.82 -3.99
CA GLY A 110 0.90 -1.01 -5.15
C GLY A 110 -0.20 -0.02 -5.48
N ASP A 111 0.17 0.97 -6.29
CA ASP A 111 -0.68 2.09 -6.66
C ASP A 111 -2.04 1.64 -7.16
N PHE A 112 -3.06 2.39 -6.77
CA PHE A 112 -4.40 2.20 -7.30
C PHE A 112 -5.16 3.52 -7.29
N THR A 113 -6.17 3.59 -8.14
CA THR A 113 -7.12 4.69 -8.16
C THR A 113 -8.50 4.19 -7.77
N PHE A 114 -9.30 5.06 -7.18
CA PHE A 114 -10.71 4.80 -6.99
C PHE A 114 -11.51 6.08 -7.16
N THR A 115 -12.75 5.88 -7.55
CA THR A 115 -13.70 6.94 -7.82
C THR A 115 -14.86 6.81 -6.83
N LEU A 116 -15.16 7.90 -6.13
CA LEU A 116 -16.26 8.00 -5.16
C LEU A 116 -17.37 8.88 -5.74
N LYS A 117 -18.54 8.30 -5.98
CA LYS A 117 -19.76 8.96 -6.43
C LYS A 117 -20.65 9.23 -5.22
N HIS A 118 -21.11 10.47 -5.07
CA HIS A 118 -22.03 10.84 -3.99
C HIS A 118 -23.44 10.28 -4.21
#